data_AF-A0A964I384-F1
#
_entry.id   AF-A0A964I384-F1
#
_cell.length_a   1.000
_cell.length_b   1.000
_cell.length_c   1.000
_cell.angle_alpha   90.00
_cell.angle_beta   90.00
_cell.angle_gamma   90.00
#
_symmetry.space_group_name_H-M   'P 1'
#
loop_
_entity.id
_entity.type
_entity.pdbx_description
1 polymer ?
#
loop_
_entity_poly.entity_id
_entity_poly.type
_entity_poly.pdbx_seq_one_letter_code
_entity_poly.pdbx_strand_id
1 'polypeptide(L)' 'MKCRSCRAEIAANALICYKCGTATEEPRITPPASRPRRSRLPLAGLVLLGLALAAVVRQVACGSLL' A
#
# COMPACT_ATOMS: atom_id res chain seq x y z
N MET A 1 -38.09 -1.39 -0.87
CA MET A 1 -37.56 -2.75 -0.54
C MET A 1 -37.01 -2.75 0.89
N LYS A 2 -36.69 -3.91 1.50
CA LYS A 2 -36.16 -3.98 2.88
C LYS A 2 -34.67 -4.35 2.90
N CYS A 3 -33.89 -3.68 3.75
CA CYS A 3 -32.46 -3.99 3.93
C CYS A 3 -32.26 -5.42 4.47
N ARG A 4 -31.34 -6.19 3.88
CA ARG A 4 -30.99 -7.55 4.31
C ARG A 4 -30.38 -7.65 5.71
N SER A 5 -29.73 -6.57 6.18
CA SER A 5 -29.02 -6.54 7.47
C SER A 5 -29.92 -6.03 8.61
N CYS A 6 -30.49 -4.82 8.48
CA CYS A 6 -31.23 -4.18 9.57
C CYS A 6 -32.75 -4.08 9.36
N ARG A 7 -33.28 -4.62 8.24
CA ARG A 7 -34.70 -4.62 7.84
C ARG A 7 -35.36 -3.24 7.68
N ALA A 8 -34.60 -2.15 7.69
CA ALA A 8 -35.14 -0.81 7.39
C ALA A 8 -35.74 -0.77 5.97
N GLU A 9 -36.81 0.00 5.79
CA GLU A 9 -37.35 0.30 4.47
C GLU A 9 -36.42 1.28 3.75
N ILE A 10 -36.10 0.94 2.50
CA ILE A 10 -35.19 1.68 1.64
C ILE A 10 -35.78 1.79 0.24
N ALA A 11 -35.39 2.84 -0.48
CA ALA A 11 -35.74 3.02 -1.89
C ALA A 11 -35.27 1.83 -2.72
N ALA A 12 -36.01 1.50 -3.80
CA ALA A 12 -35.70 0.36 -4.65
C ALA A 12 -34.33 0.47 -5.34
N ASN A 13 -33.85 1.70 -5.58
CA ASN A 13 -32.58 2.03 -6.19
C ASN A 13 -31.51 2.51 -5.19
N ALA A 14 -31.73 2.30 -3.89
CA ALA A 14 -30.73 2.66 -2.89
C ALA A 14 -29.49 1.77 -3.08
N LEU A 15 -28.30 2.36 -3.25
CA LEU A 15 -27.03 1.62 -3.32
C LEU A 15 -26.55 1.16 -1.93
N ILE A 16 -26.90 1.93 -0.90
CA ILE A 16 -26.46 1.73 0.49
C ILE A 16 -27.64 1.98 1.44
N CYS A 17 -27.77 1.16 2.49
CA CYS A 17 -28.75 1.40 3.54
C CYS A 17 -28.37 2.62 4.41
N TYR A 18 -29.24 3.63 4.47
CA TYR A 18 -29.00 4.84 5.29
C TYR A 18 -28.85 4.57 6.79
N LYS A 19 -29.41 3.47 7.29
CA LYS A 19 -29.41 3.14 8.73
C LYS A 19 -28.18 2.36 9.17
N CYS A 20 -27.71 1.42 8.37
CA CYS A 20 -26.65 0.48 8.78
C CYS A 20 -25.43 0.44 7.84
N GLY A 21 -25.44 1.18 6.72
CA GLY A 21 -24.31 1.22 5.79
C GLY A 21 -24.11 -0.03 4.93
N THR A 22 -24.97 -1.05 5.04
CA THR A 22 -24.84 -2.26 4.22
C THR A 22 -25.17 -1.97 2.76
N ALA A 23 -24.29 -2.40 1.84
CA ALA A 23 -24.53 -2.35 0.40
C ALA A 23 -25.72 -3.27 0.03
N THR A 24 -26.60 -2.76 -0.83
CA THR A 24 -27.82 -3.45 -1.26
C THR A 24 -27.57 -4.43 -2.40
N GLU A 25 -26.54 -4.17 -3.21
CA GLU A 25 -26.08 -5.03 -4.29
C GLU A 25 -24.61 -5.43 -4.07
N GLU A 26 -24.21 -6.52 -4.71
CA GLU A 26 -22.82 -6.95 -4.76
C GLU A 26 -22.05 -6.07 -5.75
N PRO A 27 -20.75 -5.78 -5.52
CA PRO A 27 -19.95 -5.01 -6.46
C PRO A 27 -19.95 -5.66 -7.86
N ARG A 28 -20.43 -4.92 -8.86
CA ARG A 28 -20.42 -5.37 -10.26
C ARG A 28 -19.04 -5.30 -10.90
N ILE A 29 -18.19 -4.42 -10.38
CA ILE A 29 -16.84 -4.18 -10.88
C ILE A 29 -15.86 -4.79 -9.89
N THR A 30 -15.11 -5.79 -10.35
CA THR A 30 -14.01 -6.36 -9.57
C THR A 30 -12.95 -5.28 -9.36
N PRO A 31 -12.50 -5.04 -8.10
CA PRO A 31 -11.42 -4.09 -7.88
C PRO A 31 -10.17 -4.54 -8.64
N PRO A 32 -9.35 -3.60 -9.13
CA PRO A 32 -8.11 -3.95 -9.81
C PRO A 32 -7.24 -4.81 -8.89
N ALA A 33 -6.52 -5.77 -9.48
CA ALA A 33 -5.60 -6.61 -8.73
C ALA A 33 -4.59 -5.74 -7.94
N SER A 34 -4.24 -6.18 -6.73
CA SER A 34 -3.25 -5.48 -5.92
C SER A 34 -1.93 -5.45 -6.68
N ARG A 35 -1.38 -4.24 -6.88
CA ARG A 35 -0.08 -4.10 -7.55
C ARG A 35 1.02 -4.62 -6.61
N PRO A 36 1.99 -5.41 -7.11
CA PRO A 36 3.11 -5.84 -6.28
C PRO A 36 3.81 -4.60 -5.70
N ARG A 37 3.99 -4.58 -4.38
CA ARG A 37 4.76 -3.52 -3.72
C ARG A 37 6.20 -3.63 -4.20
N ARG A 38 6.72 -2.55 -4.80
CA ARG A 38 8.14 -2.46 -5.16
C ARG A 38 8.96 -2.58 -3.88
N SER A 39 9.82 -3.60 -3.81
CA SER A 39 10.65 -3.80 -2.63
C SER A 39 11.64 -2.64 -2.47
N ARG A 40 11.90 -2.22 -1.23
CA ARG A 40 12.94 -1.23 -0.92
C ARG A 40 14.34 -1.84 -0.82
N LEU A 41 14.45 -3.16 -0.93
CA LEU A 41 15.73 -3.89 -0.91
C LEU A 41 16.78 -3.37 -1.89
N PRO A 42 16.49 -3.13 -3.19
CA PRO A 42 17.51 -2.62 -4.11
C PRO A 42 18.00 -1.23 -3.72
N LEU A 43 17.12 -0.38 -3.16
CA LEU A 43 17.49 0.94 -2.67
C LEU A 43 18.42 0.82 -1.45
N ALA A 44 18.09 -0.07 -0.50
CA ALA A 44 18.92 -0.32 0.66
C ALA A 44 20.30 -0.87 0.26
N GLY A 45 20.35 -1.77 -0.72
CA GLY A 45 21.61 -2.30 -1.27
C GLY A 45 22.48 -1.20 -1.89
N LEU A 46 21.90 -0.30 -2.67
CA LEU A 46 22.62 0.84 -3.25
C LEU A 46 23.17 1.79 -2.18
N VAL A 47 22.39 2.09 -1.14
CA VAL A 47 22.84 2.94 -0.02
C VAL A 47 23.99 2.29 0.74
N LEU A 48 23.86 1.01 1.09
CA LEU A 48 24.91 0.28 1.80
C LEU A 48 26.20 0.18 0.98
N LEU A 49 26.09 -0.10 -0.32
CA LEU A 49 27.23 -0.12 -1.23
C LEU A 49 27.90 1.26 -1.31
N GLY A 50 27.12 2.34 -1.43
CA GLY A 50 27.64 3.70 -1.44
C GLY A 50 28.39 4.05 -0.15
N LEU A 51 27.84 3.68 1.02
CA LEU A 51 28.50 3.88 2.31
C LEU A 51 29.80 3.07 2.43
N ALA A 52 29.81 1.82 1.95
CA ALA A 52 31.01 0.99 1.95
C ALA A 52 32.11 1.60 1.06
N LEU A 53 31.77 2.04 -0.15
CA LEU A 53 32.70 2.70 -1.06
C LEU A 53 33.23 4.01 -0.47
N ALA A 54 32.37 4.83 0.14
CA ALA A 54 32.79 6.05 0.81
C ALA A 54 33.75 5.76 1.97
N ALA A 55 33.50 4.70 2.75
CA ALA A 55 34.40 4.27 3.82
C ALA A 55 35.77 3.81 3.28
N VAL A 56 35.80 3.04 2.19
CA VAL A 56 37.04 2.62 1.52
C VAL A 56 37.81 3.81 0.96
N VAL A 57 37.13 4.74 0.25
CA VAL A 57 37.75 5.98 -0.24
C VAL A 57 38.34 6.79 0.92
N ARG A 58 37.62 6.89 2.03
CA ARG A 58 38.10 7.57 3.24
C ARG A 58 39.33 6.89 3.84
N GLN A 59 39.38 5.55 3.87
CA GLN A 59 40.55 4.80 4.32
C GLN A 59 41.76 5.03 3.42
N VAL A 60 41.57 5.05 2.09
CA VAL A 60 42.66 5.32 1.13
C VAL A 60 43.14 6.77 1.23
N ALA A 61 42.22 7.74 1.32
CA ALA A 61 42.55 9.16 1.41
C ALA A 61 43.21 9.55 2.75
N CYS A 62 42.86 8.85 3.83
CA CYS A 62 43.39 9.10 5.17
C CYS A 62 44.50 8.11 5.59
N GLY A 63 44.87 7.19 4.70
CA GLY A 63 45.82 6.09 4.92
C GLY A 63 47.28 6.39 4.57
N SER A 64 47.63 7.66 4.31
CA SER A 64 49.03 8.14 4.27
C SER A 64 49.43 8.90 5.54
N LEU A 65 48.69 8.72 6.65
CA LEU A 65 48.92 9.37 7.94
C LEU A 65 49.17 8.35 9.07
N LEU A 66 49.95 7.30 8.77
CA LEU A 66 50.64 6.46 9.76
C LEU A 66 52.11 6.36 9.36
#